data_AF-A0A1B8BVV2-F1
#
_entry.id   AF-A0A1B8BVV2-F1
#
_cell.length_a   1.000
_cell.length_b   1.000
_cell.length_c   1.000
_cell.angle_alpha   90.00
_cell.angle_beta   90.00
_cell.angle_gamma   90.00
#
_symmetry.space_group_name_H-M   'P 1'
#
loop_
_entity.id
_entity.type
_entity.pdbx_description
1 polymer ?
#
loop_
_entity_poly.entity_id
_entity_poly.type
_entity_poly.pdbx_seq_one_letter_code
_entity_poly.pdbx_strand_id
1 'polypeptide(L)'
;MELHPAKRQKTSKWKEIDILKTPSFAVPSFDDFGRATARVAKRVMLDLNDPHLLVDVHQPNQTDRQLRLGGSFKRGGSGNVSKSLSQRFNIFNDEAYDALKENHQNKVRALIGSITVEHSMPALKLQWPYYRVKLYTKEARSYHRPSLKFGKFMNHVIYFSKPAQRKRKHMKGLSTQEIFKESKDLSLADNSTAMLLEYSEEHPTVLSNFGMGNRIINYYRRKDADDTTRPKNEIGETSVLMPEDRSPFAQFGTVEPRETVPTLHNAMFRAPVFKQEPKNTVIRNTTGVNGTSWHIRNIDNIYAVGQQLPSMEIPGP
;
A
#
# COMPACT_ATOMS: atom_id res chain seq x y z
N MET A 1 41.37 27.54 25.85
CA MET A 1 40.65 27.43 27.14
C MET A 1 39.76 26.21 27.04
N GLU A 2 40.18 25.10 27.63
CA GLU A 2 39.40 23.86 27.67
C GLU A 2 38.21 24.04 28.60
N LEU A 3 36.99 23.94 28.06
CA LEU A 3 35.76 23.93 28.85
C LEU A 3 35.57 22.53 29.43
N HIS A 4 35.82 22.37 30.72
CA HIS A 4 35.44 21.15 31.44
C HIS A 4 33.91 21.03 31.51
N PRO A 5 33.35 19.83 31.23
CA PRO A 5 31.93 19.61 31.41
C PRO A 5 31.58 19.62 32.90
N ALA A 6 30.61 20.43 33.29
CA ALA A 6 30.09 20.46 34.65
C ALA A 6 29.53 19.07 35.03
N LYS A 7 29.83 18.62 36.26
CA LYS A 7 29.41 17.31 36.78
C LYS A 7 27.89 17.15 36.68
N ARG A 8 27.42 16.23 35.84
CA ARG A 8 26.01 15.81 35.79
C ARG A 8 25.61 15.16 37.12
N GLN A 9 24.59 15.73 37.76
CA GLN A 9 24.01 15.22 38.99
C GLN A 9 23.22 13.93 38.68
N LYS A 10 23.35 12.90 39.54
CA LYS A 10 22.60 11.64 39.39
C LYS A 10 21.09 11.90 39.57
N THR A 11 20.29 11.50 38.60
CA THR A 11 18.83 11.59 38.65
C THR A 11 18.25 10.42 39.44
N SER A 12 17.77 10.70 40.66
CA SER A 12 16.91 9.78 41.40
C SER A 12 15.44 10.02 41.02
N LYS A 13 14.72 8.91 40.82
CA LYS A 13 13.25 8.67 40.80
C LYS A 13 12.32 9.88 40.75
N TRP A 14 11.43 9.87 39.75
CA TRP A 14 10.16 10.60 39.61
C TRP A 14 9.98 11.78 40.58
N LYS A 15 10.45 12.96 40.16
CA LYS A 15 10.15 14.21 40.86
C LYS A 15 8.78 14.70 40.40
N GLU A 16 7.89 14.98 41.35
CA GLU A 16 6.65 15.72 41.12
C GLU A 16 6.93 17.02 40.37
N ILE A 17 6.00 17.43 39.52
CA ILE A 17 6.03 18.72 38.82
C ILE A 17 6.03 19.81 39.90
N ASP A 18 7.18 20.44 40.11
CA ASP A 18 7.35 21.50 41.11
C ASP A 18 6.67 22.78 40.61
N ILE A 19 5.36 22.91 40.89
CA ILE A 19 4.50 24.02 40.42
C ILE A 19 5.08 25.39 40.81
N LEU A 20 5.90 25.44 41.86
CA LEU A 20 6.58 26.65 42.34
C LEU A 20 7.65 27.21 41.39
N LYS A 21 8.15 26.40 40.44
CA LYS A 21 9.10 26.85 39.41
C LYS A 21 8.43 27.26 38.10
N THR A 22 7.10 27.18 38.01
CA THR A 22 6.37 27.61 36.82
C THR A 22 6.51 29.13 36.66
N PRO A 23 6.95 29.65 35.51
CA PRO A 23 7.05 31.08 35.31
C PRO A 23 5.66 31.73 35.41
N SER A 24 5.47 32.59 36.42
CA SER A 24 4.25 33.37 36.60
C SER A 24 4.29 34.61 35.71
N PHE A 25 3.27 34.82 34.89
CA PHE A 25 3.13 36.03 34.08
C PHE A 25 2.10 36.97 34.69
N ALA A 26 2.45 38.25 34.84
CA ALA A 26 1.51 39.26 35.28
C ALA A 26 0.44 39.46 34.19
N VAL A 27 -0.80 39.08 34.49
CA VAL A 27 -1.95 39.34 33.63
C VAL A 27 -2.57 40.66 34.09
N PRO A 28 -2.51 41.74 33.27
CA PRO A 28 -2.91 43.07 33.72
C PRO A 28 -4.44 43.25 33.87
N SER A 29 -5.26 42.40 33.25
CA SER A 29 -6.73 42.37 33.45
C SER A 29 -7.29 40.98 33.12
N PHE A 30 -8.31 40.57 33.88
CA PHE A 30 -9.07 39.33 33.70
C PHE A 30 -10.13 39.41 32.59
N ASP A 31 -10.38 40.60 32.02
CA ASP A 31 -11.48 40.79 31.07
C ASP A 31 -11.13 40.35 29.63
N ASP A 32 -9.85 40.20 29.29
CA ASP A 32 -9.40 39.92 27.92
C ASP A 32 -8.32 38.80 27.87
N PHE A 33 -8.67 37.66 28.46
CA PHE A 33 -7.81 36.47 28.56
C PHE A 33 -7.24 35.99 27.22
N GLY A 34 -8.03 36.06 26.15
CA GLY A 34 -7.62 35.58 24.83
C GLY A 34 -6.41 36.36 24.30
N ARG A 35 -6.43 37.70 24.41
CA ARG A 35 -5.32 38.54 23.95
C ARG A 35 -4.09 38.45 24.84
N ALA A 36 -4.28 38.35 26.15
CA ALA A 36 -3.18 38.18 27.10
C ALA A 36 -2.44 36.86 26.85
N THR A 37 -3.18 35.76 26.67
CA THR A 37 -2.63 34.43 26.39
C THR A 37 -1.92 34.41 25.03
N ALA A 38 -2.48 35.04 23.99
CA ALA A 38 -1.86 35.14 22.68
C ALA A 38 -0.53 35.91 22.69
N ARG A 39 -0.35 36.90 23.57
CA ARG A 39 0.93 37.61 23.74
C ARG A 39 1.97 36.76 24.46
N VAL A 40 1.56 36.02 25.50
CA VAL A 40 2.45 35.12 26.26
C VAL A 40 2.91 33.95 25.39
N ALA A 41 2.02 33.35 24.61
CA ALA A 41 2.31 32.21 23.73
C ALA A 41 3.34 32.51 22.62
N LYS A 42 3.55 33.79 22.27
CA LYS A 42 4.58 34.19 21.29
C LYS A 42 6.01 34.10 21.82
N ARG A 43 6.21 34.01 23.14
CA ARG A 43 7.54 33.92 23.75
C ARG A 43 7.78 32.48 24.19
N VAL A 44 8.65 31.76 23.47
CA VAL A 44 9.14 30.44 23.88
C VAL A 44 10.24 30.65 24.92
N MET A 45 10.01 30.19 26.16
CA MET A 45 11.01 30.18 27.22
C MET A 45 11.50 28.75 27.43
N LEU A 46 12.81 28.54 27.29
CA LEU A 46 13.45 27.23 27.46
C LEU A 46 14.03 27.15 28.88
N ASP A 47 13.57 26.17 29.67
CA ASP A 47 14.20 25.84 30.94
C ASP A 47 15.43 24.96 30.67
N LEU A 48 16.62 25.56 30.79
CA LEU A 48 17.88 24.87 30.55
C LEU A 48 18.21 23.79 31.60
N ASN A 49 17.40 23.68 32.66
CA ASN A 49 17.53 22.64 33.69
C ASN A 49 16.50 21.50 33.55
N ASP A 50 15.67 21.49 32.51
CA ASP A 50 14.67 20.43 32.29
C ASP A 50 15.34 19.11 31.83
N PRO A 51 15.18 18.00 32.59
CA PRO A 51 15.78 16.71 32.25
C PRO A 51 15.19 16.06 30.99
N HIS A 52 14.04 16.51 30.52
CA HIS A 52 13.38 16.03 29.29
C HIS A 52 13.57 16.98 28.10
N LEU A 53 14.34 18.07 28.26
CA LEU A 53 14.65 18.97 27.16
C LEU A 53 15.56 18.28 26.13
N LEU A 54 14.95 17.86 25.02
CA LEU A 54 15.65 17.31 23.86
C LEU A 54 16.21 18.47 23.03
N VAL A 55 17.47 18.83 23.27
CA VAL A 55 18.18 19.81 22.43
C VAL A 55 18.92 19.04 21.35
N ASP A 56 18.49 19.20 20.10
CA ASP A 56 19.27 18.75 18.95
C ASP A 56 20.39 19.77 18.72
N VAL A 57 21.58 19.47 19.25
CA VAL A 57 22.77 20.25 18.94
C VAL A 57 23.18 19.85 17.53
N HIS A 58 22.70 20.62 16.55
CA HIS A 58 23.29 20.65 15.22
C HIS A 58 24.77 21.03 15.40
N GLN A 59 25.64 20.03 15.57
CA GLN A 59 27.04 20.20 15.27
C GLN A 59 27.05 20.75 13.84
N PRO A 60 27.82 21.81 13.54
CA PRO A 60 28.03 22.21 12.16
C PRO A 60 28.88 21.13 11.49
N ASN A 61 28.25 19.99 11.20
CA ASN A 61 28.69 19.06 10.19
C ASN A 61 28.79 19.89 8.92
N GLN A 62 29.98 19.89 8.34
CA GLN A 62 30.39 20.74 7.23
C GLN A 62 29.69 20.42 5.90
N THR A 63 28.39 20.12 5.91
CA THR A 63 27.63 19.75 4.71
C THR A 63 26.34 20.53 4.50
N ASP A 64 25.87 21.32 5.48
CA ASP A 64 24.92 22.38 5.17
C ASP A 64 25.69 23.63 4.73
N ARG A 65 26.16 23.60 3.48
CA ARG A 65 26.43 24.84 2.76
C ARG A 65 25.10 25.54 2.55
N GLN A 66 24.63 26.27 3.57
CA GLN A 66 23.96 27.53 3.29
C GLN A 66 24.87 28.27 2.32
N LEU A 67 24.44 28.36 1.07
CA LEU A 67 25.10 29.16 0.04
C LEU A 67 25.15 30.59 0.57
N ARG A 68 26.26 30.92 1.22
CA ARG A 68 26.58 32.29 1.58
C ARG A 68 26.61 33.04 0.26
N LEU A 69 25.64 33.94 0.09
CA LEU A 69 25.63 34.94 -0.97
C LEU A 69 26.84 35.86 -0.72
N GLY A 70 28.00 35.46 -1.25
CA GLY A 70 29.27 36.06 -0.89
C GLY A 70 30.44 35.13 -1.18
N GLY A 71 30.65 34.85 -2.46
CA GLY A 71 31.79 34.06 -2.94
C GLY A 71 33.12 34.71 -2.55
N SER A 72 33.88 34.03 -1.70
CA SER A 72 35.25 34.39 -1.36
C SER A 72 36.15 34.14 -2.58
N PHE A 73 36.77 35.20 -3.11
CA PHE A 73 37.68 35.14 -4.24
C PHE A 73 39.00 34.45 -3.85
N LYS A 74 39.14 33.15 -4.11
CA LYS A 74 40.46 32.51 -4.19
C LYS A 74 41.04 32.73 -5.60
N ARG A 75 41.96 33.69 -5.71
CA ARG A 75 42.83 33.85 -6.89
C ARG A 75 43.84 32.70 -6.93
N GLY A 76 43.75 31.86 -7.95
CA GLY A 76 44.76 30.86 -8.26
C GLY A 76 44.76 30.54 -9.75
N GLY A 77 45.93 30.69 -10.39
CA GLY A 77 46.27 30.08 -11.68
C GLY A 77 45.84 30.85 -12.93
N SER A 78 46.82 31.37 -13.66
CA SER A 78 46.72 31.90 -15.03
C SER A 78 46.11 30.86 -15.97
N GLY A 79 44.86 31.05 -16.39
CA GLY A 79 44.14 30.13 -17.28
C GLY A 79 42.60 30.27 -17.25
N ASN A 80 42.04 30.89 -16.20
CA ASN A 80 40.59 30.97 -15.98
C ASN A 80 40.00 32.39 -16.12
N VAL A 81 40.61 33.27 -16.93
CA VAL A 81 40.13 34.66 -17.06
C VAL A 81 38.73 34.73 -17.68
N SER A 82 38.44 33.89 -18.68
CA SER A 82 37.11 33.83 -19.32
C SER A 82 36.04 33.32 -18.37
N LYS A 83 36.30 32.23 -17.63
CA LYS A 83 35.39 31.69 -16.60
C LYS A 83 35.17 32.65 -15.44
N SER A 84 36.22 33.36 -15.01
CA SER A 84 36.09 34.38 -13.95
C SER A 84 35.29 35.60 -14.42
N LEU A 85 35.35 35.96 -15.71
CA LEU A 85 34.54 37.04 -16.27
C LEU A 85 33.08 36.62 -16.44
N SER A 86 32.80 35.43 -16.98
CA SER A 86 31.43 34.93 -17.10
C SER A 86 30.77 34.71 -15.74
N GLN A 87 31.50 34.28 -14.71
CA GLN A 87 30.96 34.24 -13.33
C GLN A 87 30.68 35.63 -12.74
N ARG A 88 31.45 36.66 -13.09
CA ARG A 88 31.18 38.04 -12.62
C ARG A 88 29.91 38.63 -13.22
N PHE A 89 29.55 38.24 -14.43
CA PHE A 89 28.36 38.70 -15.13
C PHE A 89 27.18 37.72 -15.04
N ASN A 90 27.31 36.63 -14.29
CA ASN A 90 26.21 35.70 -13.98
C ASN A 90 25.27 36.30 -12.92
N ILE A 91 24.59 37.39 -13.30
CA ILE A 91 23.64 38.13 -12.45
C ILE A 91 22.33 37.34 -12.27
N PHE A 92 22.00 36.50 -13.25
CA PHE A 92 20.74 35.74 -13.30
C PHE A 92 20.83 34.37 -12.63
N ASN A 93 22.02 33.97 -12.16
CA ASN A 93 22.27 32.70 -11.47
C ASN A 93 21.84 31.48 -12.30
N ASP A 94 22.16 31.49 -13.60
CA ASP A 94 21.68 30.50 -14.58
C ASP A 94 22.06 29.06 -14.18
N GLU A 95 23.24 28.88 -13.58
CA GLU A 95 23.73 27.58 -13.06
C GLU A 95 22.83 27.00 -11.96
N ALA A 96 22.28 27.84 -11.08
CA ALA A 96 21.32 27.39 -10.07
C ALA A 96 19.94 27.08 -10.68
N TYR A 97 19.54 27.81 -11.74
CA TYR A 97 18.32 27.52 -12.47
C TYR A 97 18.40 26.23 -13.29
N ASP A 98 19.56 25.91 -13.86
CA ASP A 98 19.78 24.64 -14.56
C ASP A 98 19.82 23.45 -13.60
N ALA A 99 20.35 23.60 -12.38
CA ALA A 99 20.25 22.58 -11.33
C ALA A 99 18.78 22.30 -10.89
N LEU A 100 17.89 23.30 -11.01
CA LEU A 100 16.44 23.12 -10.79
C LEU A 100 15.76 22.42 -11.98
N LYS A 101 16.30 22.51 -13.20
CA LYS A 101 15.84 21.74 -14.37
C LYS A 101 16.25 20.27 -14.27
N GLU A 102 17.42 19.95 -13.73
CA GLU A 102 17.80 18.56 -13.47
C GLU A 102 16.88 17.90 -12.44
N ASN A 103 16.51 18.61 -11.37
CA ASN A 103 15.51 18.13 -10.40
C ASN A 103 14.08 18.00 -10.97
N HIS A 104 13.78 18.62 -12.10
CA HIS A 104 12.50 18.45 -12.80
C HIS A 104 12.35 17.08 -13.49
N GLN A 105 13.40 16.25 -13.50
CA GLN A 105 13.30 14.83 -13.86
C GLN A 105 12.61 13.99 -12.77
N ASN A 106 12.44 14.51 -11.55
CA ASN A 106 11.63 13.91 -10.48
C ASN A 106 10.12 14.05 -10.75
N LYS A 107 9.72 13.94 -12.00
CA LYS A 107 8.33 13.73 -12.38
C LYS A 107 8.01 12.30 -11.96
N VAL A 108 7.56 12.15 -10.71
CA VAL A 108 7.12 10.88 -10.11
C VAL A 108 6.35 10.10 -11.17
N ARG A 109 6.97 9.05 -11.69
CA ARG A 109 6.37 8.29 -12.79
C ARG A 109 5.17 7.56 -12.19
N ALA A 110 3.98 7.91 -12.62
CA ALA A 110 2.79 7.10 -12.39
C ALA A 110 2.82 5.91 -13.35
N LEU A 111 3.84 5.05 -13.23
CA LEU A 111 3.99 3.86 -14.07
C LEU A 111 3.17 2.66 -13.55
N ILE A 112 2.18 2.91 -12.69
CA ILE A 112 1.14 1.93 -12.42
C ILE A 112 0.17 2.05 -13.60
N GLY A 113 0.56 1.48 -14.74
CA GLY A 113 -0.33 1.30 -15.88
C GLY A 113 -1.61 0.59 -15.44
N SER A 114 -2.71 0.81 -16.15
CA SER A 114 -3.92 0.01 -15.97
C SER A 114 -3.58 -1.46 -16.21
N ILE A 115 -3.43 -2.20 -15.11
CA ILE A 115 -3.21 -3.64 -15.16
C ILE A 115 -4.44 -4.25 -15.83
N THR A 116 -4.26 -4.77 -17.04
CA THR A 116 -5.31 -5.47 -17.74
C THR A 116 -5.61 -6.77 -17.00
N VAL A 117 -6.89 -6.99 -16.71
CA VAL A 117 -7.38 -8.17 -16.02
C VAL A 117 -8.20 -8.96 -17.02
N GLU A 118 -7.84 -10.23 -17.21
CA GLU A 118 -8.60 -11.11 -18.08
C GLU A 118 -9.75 -11.75 -17.29
N HIS A 119 -10.94 -11.76 -17.89
CA HIS A 119 -12.12 -12.40 -17.32
C HIS A 119 -12.50 -13.65 -18.13
N SER A 120 -13.19 -14.58 -17.50
CA SER A 120 -13.74 -15.77 -18.17
C SER A 120 -14.91 -15.40 -19.11
N MET A 121 -15.25 -16.30 -20.03
CA MET A 121 -16.36 -16.07 -20.95
C MET A 121 -17.73 -15.92 -20.26
N PRO A 122 -18.08 -16.69 -19.21
CA PRO A 122 -19.32 -16.48 -18.46
C PRO A 122 -19.44 -15.06 -17.86
N ALA A 123 -18.34 -14.48 -17.40
CA ALA A 123 -18.31 -13.12 -16.87
C ALA A 123 -18.48 -12.07 -17.96
N LEU A 124 -17.77 -12.21 -19.07
CA LEU A 124 -17.88 -11.30 -20.22
C LEU A 124 -19.29 -11.31 -20.84
N LYS A 125 -19.95 -12.47 -20.85
CA LYS A 125 -21.32 -12.63 -21.33
C LYS A 125 -22.40 -12.22 -20.32
N LEU A 126 -22.01 -11.85 -19.08
CA LEU A 126 -22.94 -11.59 -17.98
C LEU A 126 -23.95 -12.73 -17.81
N GLN A 127 -23.44 -13.97 -17.78
CA GLN A 127 -24.28 -15.16 -17.88
C GLN A 127 -25.23 -15.31 -16.68
N TRP A 128 -26.53 -15.49 -16.97
CA TRP A 128 -27.53 -15.89 -15.97
C TRP A 128 -27.28 -17.36 -15.54
N PRO A 129 -27.42 -17.73 -14.25
CA PRO A 129 -27.97 -16.97 -13.12
C PRO A 129 -26.96 -16.16 -12.30
N TYR A 130 -25.70 -16.10 -12.73
CA TYR A 130 -24.60 -15.50 -11.98
C TYR A 130 -24.66 -13.97 -11.96
N TYR A 131 -25.05 -13.37 -13.08
CA TYR A 131 -25.26 -11.94 -13.20
C TYR A 131 -26.76 -11.66 -13.30
N ARG A 132 -27.26 -10.80 -12.41
CA ARG A 132 -28.68 -10.45 -12.31
C ARG A 132 -28.82 -8.93 -12.40
N VAL A 133 -29.85 -8.48 -13.10
CA VAL A 133 -30.14 -7.04 -13.27
C VAL A 133 -30.58 -6.39 -11.96
N LYS A 134 -31.38 -7.12 -11.17
CA LYS A 134 -31.87 -6.66 -9.87
C LYS A 134 -31.80 -7.80 -8.86
N LEU A 135 -31.23 -7.51 -7.70
CA LEU A 135 -31.24 -8.42 -6.56
C LEU A 135 -32.55 -8.25 -5.77
N TYR A 136 -33.11 -9.36 -5.30
CA TYR A 136 -34.22 -9.30 -4.34
C TYR A 136 -33.71 -8.86 -2.97
N THR A 137 -34.58 -8.26 -2.14
CA THR A 137 -34.18 -7.73 -0.82
C THR A 137 -33.49 -8.76 0.08
N LYS A 138 -33.93 -10.02 0.05
CA LYS A 138 -33.29 -11.10 0.82
C LYS A 138 -31.86 -11.38 0.33
N GLU A 139 -31.66 -11.39 -0.98
CA GLU A 139 -30.37 -11.66 -1.61
C GLU A 139 -29.40 -10.49 -1.46
N ALA A 140 -29.91 -9.26 -1.52
CA ALA A 140 -29.13 -8.05 -1.27
C ALA A 140 -28.58 -8.00 0.17
N ARG A 141 -29.38 -8.42 1.17
CA ARG A 141 -28.90 -8.54 2.58
C ARG A 141 -27.81 -9.60 2.75
N SER A 142 -27.89 -10.69 1.98
CA SER A 142 -26.91 -11.79 2.02
C SER A 142 -25.97 -11.76 0.80
N TYR A 143 -25.61 -10.56 0.32
CA TYR A 143 -24.74 -10.41 -0.84
C TYR A 143 -23.39 -11.10 -0.58
N HIS A 144 -22.95 -11.96 -1.50
CA HIS A 144 -21.79 -12.87 -1.35
C HIS A 144 -21.80 -13.80 -0.11
N ARG A 145 -22.96 -13.97 0.54
CA ARG A 145 -23.13 -14.89 1.69
C ARG A 145 -24.25 -15.90 1.44
N PRO A 146 -24.14 -16.76 0.40
CA PRO A 146 -25.18 -17.72 0.09
C PRO A 146 -25.32 -18.77 1.21
N SER A 147 -26.52 -18.84 1.83
CA SER A 147 -26.80 -19.88 2.81
C SER A 147 -26.80 -21.27 2.18
N LEU A 148 -26.06 -22.21 2.76
CA LEU A 148 -26.04 -23.59 2.27
C LEU A 148 -27.38 -24.28 2.60
N LYS A 149 -28.19 -24.58 1.58
CA LYS A 149 -29.44 -25.31 1.78
C LYS A 149 -29.17 -26.82 1.85
N PHE A 150 -29.45 -27.43 2.99
CA PHE A 150 -29.33 -28.87 3.24
C PHE A 150 -30.66 -29.63 3.20
N GLY A 151 -31.81 -28.94 3.12
CA GLY A 151 -33.12 -29.60 3.27
C GLY A 151 -33.36 -30.77 2.31
N LYS A 152 -32.81 -30.72 1.10
CA LYS A 152 -32.91 -31.82 0.10
C LYS A 152 -31.97 -33.00 0.37
N PHE A 153 -31.04 -32.86 1.31
CA PHE A 153 -30.00 -33.85 1.62
C PHE A 153 -30.09 -34.33 3.08
N MET A 154 -31.10 -33.89 3.81
CA MET A 154 -31.31 -34.34 5.19
C MET A 154 -31.59 -35.85 5.17
N ASN A 155 -30.87 -36.60 6.01
CA ASN A 155 -30.91 -38.07 6.08
C ASN A 155 -30.41 -38.81 4.83
N HIS A 156 -29.76 -38.13 3.88
CA HIS A 156 -29.11 -38.77 2.74
C HIS A 156 -27.60 -38.96 2.99
N VAL A 157 -27.09 -40.14 2.67
CA VAL A 157 -25.64 -40.40 2.67
C VAL A 157 -24.99 -39.61 1.55
N ILE A 158 -23.98 -38.79 1.89
CA ILE A 158 -23.22 -37.99 0.93
C ILE A 158 -22.02 -38.80 0.45
N TYR A 159 -21.97 -39.06 -0.85
CA TYR A 159 -20.82 -39.69 -1.51
C TYR A 159 -19.91 -38.64 -2.14
N PHE A 160 -18.61 -38.81 -1.97
CA PHE A 160 -17.60 -37.93 -2.54
C PHE A 160 -17.06 -38.50 -3.87
N SER A 161 -17.13 -37.69 -4.92
CA SER A 161 -16.59 -38.00 -6.22
C SER A 161 -15.13 -37.55 -6.34
N LYS A 162 -14.36 -38.24 -7.18
CA LYS A 162 -12.98 -37.85 -7.48
C LYS A 162 -12.96 -36.57 -8.35
N PRO A 163 -12.11 -35.58 -8.06
CA PRO A 163 -11.95 -34.39 -8.90
C PRO A 163 -11.52 -34.73 -10.33
N ALA A 164 -12.04 -33.98 -11.30
CA ALA A 164 -11.68 -34.12 -12.70
C ALA A 164 -10.21 -33.77 -12.95
N GLN A 165 -9.53 -34.52 -13.81
CA GLN A 165 -8.13 -34.28 -14.16
C GLN A 165 -8.02 -33.51 -15.46
N ARG A 166 -7.58 -32.26 -15.40
CA ARG A 166 -7.24 -31.43 -16.57
C ARG A 166 -5.74 -31.44 -16.78
N LYS A 167 -5.29 -31.77 -17.99
CA LYS A 167 -3.85 -31.80 -18.30
C LYS A 167 -3.38 -30.38 -18.62
N ARG A 168 -2.35 -29.91 -17.92
CA ARG A 168 -1.75 -28.57 -18.13
C ARG A 168 -1.38 -28.27 -19.59
N LYS A 169 -0.99 -29.30 -20.37
CA LYS A 169 -0.65 -29.15 -21.79
C LYS A 169 -1.81 -28.60 -22.65
N HIS A 170 -3.06 -28.88 -22.29
CA HIS A 170 -4.23 -28.39 -23.02
C HIS A 170 -4.59 -26.95 -22.67
N MET A 171 -3.99 -26.40 -21.61
CA MET A 171 -4.24 -25.03 -21.13
C MET A 171 -3.12 -24.08 -21.55
N LYS A 172 -1.96 -24.61 -21.96
CA LYS A 172 -0.77 -23.80 -22.24
C LYS A 172 -0.95 -23.08 -23.58
N GLY A 173 -0.83 -21.75 -23.55
CA GLY A 173 -0.88 -20.89 -24.75
C GLY A 173 -2.28 -20.51 -25.22
N LEU A 174 -3.33 -20.98 -24.53
CA LEU A 174 -4.70 -20.51 -24.76
C LEU A 174 -4.97 -19.25 -23.95
N SER A 175 -5.86 -18.40 -24.46
CA SER A 175 -6.34 -17.23 -23.73
C SER A 175 -7.21 -17.65 -22.54
N THR A 176 -7.33 -16.79 -21.51
CA THR A 176 -8.22 -17.04 -20.36
C THR A 176 -9.67 -17.30 -20.80
N GLN A 177 -10.11 -16.66 -21.88
CA GLN A 177 -11.44 -16.81 -22.46
C GLN A 177 -11.67 -18.20 -23.06
N GLU A 178 -10.68 -18.73 -23.80
CA GLU A 178 -10.75 -20.06 -24.39
C GLU A 178 -10.65 -21.16 -23.32
N ILE A 179 -9.83 -20.92 -22.30
CA ILE A 179 -9.66 -21.83 -21.17
C ILE A 179 -10.94 -21.94 -20.35
N PHE A 180 -11.56 -20.79 -20.03
CA PHE A 180 -12.75 -20.70 -19.19
C PHE A 180 -13.96 -20.30 -20.02
N LYS A 181 -14.31 -21.17 -20.98
CA LYS A 181 -15.40 -20.94 -21.92
C LYS A 181 -16.77 -21.17 -21.29
N GLU A 182 -16.88 -22.20 -20.45
CA GLU A 182 -18.13 -22.61 -19.81
C GLU A 182 -18.07 -22.48 -18.28
N SER A 183 -19.22 -22.40 -17.62
CA SER A 183 -19.27 -22.36 -16.14
C SER A 183 -18.70 -23.61 -15.48
N LYS A 184 -18.73 -24.77 -16.16
CA LYS A 184 -18.06 -26.01 -15.73
C LYS A 184 -16.55 -25.83 -15.62
N ASP A 185 -15.96 -24.92 -16.40
CA ASP A 185 -14.52 -24.66 -16.39
C ASP A 185 -14.05 -23.88 -15.17
N LEU A 186 -14.97 -23.20 -14.48
CA LEU A 186 -14.72 -22.47 -13.24
C LEU A 186 -15.00 -23.31 -11.99
N SER A 187 -15.26 -24.61 -12.16
CA SER A 187 -15.53 -25.50 -11.04
C SER A 187 -14.27 -25.83 -10.26
N LEU A 188 -14.35 -25.83 -8.92
CA LEU A 188 -13.29 -26.33 -8.05
C LEU A 188 -13.25 -27.88 -7.96
N ALA A 189 -14.11 -28.58 -8.70
CA ALA A 189 -14.15 -30.03 -8.77
C ALA A 189 -13.11 -30.63 -9.75
N ASP A 190 -11.93 -30.01 -9.86
CA ASP A 190 -10.85 -30.41 -10.73
C ASP A 190 -9.48 -30.43 -10.01
N ASN A 191 -8.41 -30.68 -10.76
CA ASN A 191 -7.03 -30.73 -10.28
C ASN A 191 -6.28 -29.38 -10.44
N SER A 192 -6.99 -28.26 -10.56
CA SER A 192 -6.38 -26.93 -10.65
C SER A 192 -5.61 -26.56 -9.37
N THR A 193 -5.05 -25.37 -9.28
CA THR A 193 -4.62 -24.79 -7.99
C THR A 193 -5.72 -23.86 -7.51
N ALA A 194 -6.19 -24.03 -6.28
CA ALA A 194 -7.20 -23.17 -5.67
C ALA A 194 -6.55 -22.17 -4.71
N MET A 195 -7.19 -21.01 -4.55
CA MET A 195 -6.82 -19.99 -3.58
C MET A 195 -8.09 -19.51 -2.88
N LEU A 196 -8.02 -19.38 -1.55
CA LEU A 196 -9.07 -18.78 -0.74
C LEU A 196 -8.62 -17.40 -0.29
N LEU A 197 -9.46 -16.41 -0.59
CA LEU A 197 -9.27 -15.01 -0.21
C LEU A 197 -10.34 -14.65 0.82
N GLU A 198 -9.92 -14.54 2.08
CA GLU A 198 -10.78 -14.14 3.20
C GLU A 198 -10.67 -12.64 3.40
N TYR A 199 -11.75 -11.90 3.17
CA TYR A 199 -11.75 -10.45 3.36
C TYR A 199 -11.86 -10.10 4.85
N SER A 200 -10.97 -9.22 5.32
CA SER A 200 -11.02 -8.70 6.70
C SER A 200 -12.18 -7.73 6.91
N GLU A 201 -12.64 -7.06 5.85
CA GLU A 201 -13.79 -6.16 5.88
C GLU A 201 -15.10 -6.95 5.94
N GLU A 202 -15.99 -6.59 6.86
CA GLU A 202 -17.33 -7.21 6.91
C GLU A 202 -18.12 -6.91 5.63
N HIS A 203 -18.08 -5.67 5.14
CA HIS A 203 -18.77 -5.29 3.90
C HIS A 203 -17.78 -4.63 2.95
N PRO A 204 -17.02 -5.44 2.18
CA PRO A 204 -16.06 -4.90 1.24
C PRO A 204 -16.75 -4.01 0.21
N THR A 205 -16.10 -2.90 -0.14
CA THR A 205 -16.67 -1.87 -1.02
C THR A 205 -17.12 -2.43 -2.37
N VAL A 206 -16.32 -3.34 -2.94
CA VAL A 206 -16.58 -4.00 -4.21
C VAL A 206 -16.07 -5.45 -4.16
N LEU A 207 -16.79 -6.36 -4.80
CA LEU A 207 -16.44 -7.79 -4.84
C LEU A 207 -16.50 -8.31 -6.26
N SER A 208 -15.59 -9.23 -6.60
CA SER A 208 -15.60 -9.93 -7.87
C SER A 208 -16.76 -10.91 -7.95
N ASN A 209 -17.55 -10.83 -9.00
CA ASN A 209 -18.59 -11.80 -9.30
C ASN A 209 -18.02 -13.04 -10.01
N PHE A 210 -18.86 -14.05 -10.19
CA PHE A 210 -18.49 -15.33 -10.78
C PHE A 210 -17.78 -15.18 -12.13
N GLY A 211 -16.58 -15.72 -12.23
CA GLY A 211 -15.79 -15.71 -13.46
C GLY A 211 -15.00 -14.43 -13.73
N MET A 212 -15.09 -13.41 -12.85
CA MET A 212 -14.19 -12.26 -12.93
C MET A 212 -12.78 -12.64 -12.47
N GLY A 213 -11.79 -12.39 -13.31
CA GLY A 213 -10.38 -12.53 -12.93
C GLY A 213 -9.90 -11.50 -11.90
N ASN A 214 -8.84 -11.88 -11.20
CA ASN A 214 -8.06 -11.05 -10.29
C ASN A 214 -6.57 -11.36 -10.52
N ARG A 215 -5.70 -10.39 -10.28
CA ARG A 215 -4.24 -10.59 -10.34
C ARG A 215 -3.64 -10.43 -8.96
N ILE A 216 -2.74 -11.34 -8.60
CA ILE A 216 -1.87 -11.17 -7.43
C ILE A 216 -0.58 -10.55 -7.92
N ILE A 217 -0.27 -9.35 -7.42
CA ILE A 217 0.91 -8.58 -7.79
C ILE A 217 1.76 -8.39 -6.55
N ASN A 218 3.01 -8.78 -6.65
CA ASN A 218 4.01 -8.58 -5.61
C ASN A 218 4.77 -7.30 -5.94
N TYR A 219 4.37 -6.19 -5.30
CA TYR A 219 5.05 -4.91 -5.47
C TYR A 219 6.35 -4.91 -4.68
N TYR A 220 7.47 -4.85 -5.37
CA TYR A 220 8.80 -4.73 -4.77
C TYR A 220 9.38 -3.35 -5.05
N ARG A 221 9.72 -2.58 -4.01
CA ARG A 221 10.38 -1.29 -4.20
C ARG A 221 11.90 -1.45 -4.12
N ARG A 222 12.60 -0.99 -5.15
CA ARG A 222 14.07 -0.97 -5.16
C ARG A 222 14.62 -0.03 -4.10
N LYS A 223 15.81 -0.34 -3.58
CA LYS A 223 16.53 0.57 -2.68
C LYS A 223 17.04 1.80 -3.43
N ASP A 224 17.80 1.54 -4.48
CA ASP A 224 18.55 2.52 -5.25
C ASP A 224 18.43 2.16 -6.75
N ALA A 225 18.85 3.05 -7.65
CA ALA A 225 18.80 2.80 -9.10
C ALA A 225 19.60 1.55 -9.54
N ASP A 226 20.66 1.22 -8.80
CA ASP A 226 21.55 0.08 -9.05
C ASP A 226 21.01 -1.27 -8.54
N ASP A 227 19.89 -1.27 -7.80
CA ASP A 227 19.30 -2.50 -7.28
C ASP A 227 18.65 -3.31 -8.41
N THR A 228 19.32 -4.37 -8.87
CA THR A 228 18.81 -5.28 -9.90
C THR A 228 17.98 -6.43 -9.35
N THR A 229 17.67 -6.45 -8.05
CA THR A 229 16.93 -7.56 -7.44
C THR A 229 15.49 -7.61 -7.96
N ARG A 230 15.01 -8.84 -8.17
CA ARG A 230 13.62 -9.12 -8.52
C ARG A 230 13.16 -10.37 -7.76
N PRO A 231 12.59 -10.20 -6.56
CA PRO A 231 12.10 -11.32 -5.76
C PRO A 231 11.08 -12.14 -6.53
N LYS A 232 11.18 -13.47 -6.44
CA LYS A 232 10.21 -14.41 -7.03
C LYS A 232 9.44 -15.08 -5.90
N ASN A 233 8.17 -14.73 -5.77
CA ASN A 233 7.28 -15.38 -4.82
C ASN A 233 6.66 -16.63 -5.48
N GLU A 234 6.17 -17.57 -4.66
CA GLU A 234 5.49 -18.78 -5.13
C GLU A 234 4.25 -18.46 -5.98
N ILE A 235 3.57 -17.36 -5.65
CA ILE A 235 2.32 -16.93 -6.26
C ILE A 235 2.38 -15.45 -6.61
N GLY A 236 1.80 -15.11 -7.75
CA GLY A 236 1.66 -13.75 -8.24
C GLY A 236 2.84 -13.29 -9.08
N GLU A 237 2.67 -12.14 -9.72
CA GLU A 237 3.65 -11.53 -10.59
C GLU A 237 4.40 -10.42 -9.86
N THR A 238 5.73 -10.42 -9.96
CA THR A 238 6.55 -9.34 -9.37
C THR A 238 6.55 -8.10 -10.25
N SER A 239 5.99 -7.02 -9.70
CA SER A 239 6.05 -5.67 -10.25
C SER A 239 7.10 -4.87 -9.47
N VAL A 240 8.10 -4.36 -10.17
CA VAL A 240 9.22 -3.64 -9.56
C VAL A 240 8.94 -2.15 -9.64
N LEU A 241 8.96 -1.49 -8.49
CA LEU A 241 8.81 -0.05 -8.33
C LEU A 241 10.19 0.58 -8.17
N MET A 242 10.43 1.69 -8.86
CA MET A 242 11.61 2.53 -8.66
C MET A 242 11.49 3.32 -7.34
N PRO A 243 12.60 3.80 -6.75
CA PRO A 243 12.55 4.62 -5.54
C PRO A 243 11.68 5.87 -5.68
N GLU A 244 11.63 6.45 -6.87
CA GLU A 244 10.85 7.66 -7.19
C GLU A 244 9.38 7.37 -7.55
N ASP A 245 9.01 6.10 -7.72
CA ASP A 245 7.66 5.71 -8.12
C ASP A 245 6.66 5.86 -6.96
N ARG A 246 5.47 6.35 -7.31
CA ARG A 246 4.34 6.43 -6.37
C ARG A 246 3.96 5.04 -5.86
N SER A 247 3.56 4.99 -4.60
CA SER A 247 3.03 3.78 -4.00
C SER A 247 1.75 3.31 -4.71
N PRO A 248 1.56 1.99 -4.91
CA PRO A 248 0.30 1.43 -5.42
C PRO A 248 -0.89 1.64 -4.48
N PHE A 249 -0.63 2.01 -3.22
CA PHE A 249 -1.64 2.29 -2.20
C PHE A 249 -1.95 3.79 -2.06
N ALA A 250 -1.71 4.56 -3.13
CA ALA A 250 -1.94 6.01 -3.20
C ALA A 250 -1.26 6.76 -2.03
N GLN A 251 -2.03 7.52 -1.24
CA GLN A 251 -1.55 8.26 -0.06
C GLN A 251 -1.71 7.46 1.25
N PHE A 252 -2.34 6.28 1.20
CA PHE A 252 -2.76 5.55 2.39
C PHE A 252 -1.77 4.46 2.83
N GLY A 253 -0.80 4.13 1.98
CA GLY A 253 0.25 3.18 2.31
C GLY A 253 1.48 3.37 1.43
N THR A 254 2.64 3.00 1.96
CA THR A 254 3.92 2.95 1.25
C THR A 254 4.39 1.50 1.15
N VAL A 255 5.19 1.21 0.12
CA VAL A 255 5.98 -0.02 0.06
C VAL A 255 7.40 0.38 0.40
N GLU A 256 7.97 -0.09 1.50
CA GLU A 256 9.29 0.39 1.90
C GLU A 256 10.39 -0.08 0.94
N PRO A 257 11.52 0.64 0.82
CA PRO A 257 12.64 0.19 0.02
C PRO A 257 13.12 -1.21 0.46
N ARG A 258 13.28 -2.12 -0.50
CA ARG A 258 13.58 -3.56 -0.33
C ARG A 258 12.45 -4.39 0.28
N GLU A 259 11.25 -3.84 0.40
CA GLU A 259 10.08 -4.57 0.82
C GLU A 259 9.31 -5.10 -0.39
N THR A 260 8.71 -6.29 -0.23
CA THR A 260 7.73 -6.84 -1.17
C THR A 260 6.37 -6.91 -0.51
N VAL A 261 5.36 -6.25 -1.08
CA VAL A 261 3.98 -6.30 -0.59
C VAL A 261 3.09 -7.04 -1.61
N PRO A 262 2.65 -8.28 -1.31
CA PRO A 262 1.66 -8.98 -2.10
C PRO A 262 0.32 -8.24 -2.08
N THR A 263 -0.27 -8.04 -3.25
CA THR A 263 -1.47 -7.23 -3.43
C THR A 263 -2.44 -7.91 -4.38
N LEU A 264 -3.70 -8.03 -3.96
CA LEU A 264 -4.82 -8.37 -4.83
C LEU A 264 -5.19 -7.15 -5.64
N HIS A 265 -5.14 -7.29 -6.97
CA HIS A 265 -5.38 -6.21 -7.91
C HIS A 265 -6.42 -6.62 -8.94
N ASN A 266 -7.44 -5.78 -9.10
CA ASN A 266 -8.31 -5.81 -10.27
C ASN A 266 -8.65 -4.38 -10.74
N ALA A 267 -9.55 -4.25 -11.71
CA ALA A 267 -9.96 -2.93 -12.20
C ALA A 267 -10.74 -2.10 -11.16
N MET A 268 -11.43 -2.76 -10.22
CA MET A 268 -12.32 -2.12 -9.25
C MET A 268 -11.59 -1.68 -7.98
N PHE A 269 -10.60 -2.44 -7.51
CA PHE A 269 -9.88 -2.17 -6.26
C PHE A 269 -8.47 -2.77 -6.21
N ARG A 270 -7.72 -2.32 -5.22
CA ARG A 270 -6.43 -2.88 -4.77
C ARG A 270 -6.51 -3.18 -3.28
N ALA A 271 -5.96 -4.30 -2.83
CA ALA A 271 -5.91 -4.63 -1.41
C ALA A 271 -4.65 -5.47 -1.09
N PRO A 272 -3.91 -5.16 -0.01
CA PRO A 272 -2.79 -6.01 0.41
C PRO A 272 -3.31 -7.39 0.83
N VAL A 273 -2.51 -8.43 0.60
CA VAL A 273 -2.85 -9.81 0.98
C VAL A 273 -1.77 -10.46 1.82
N PHE A 274 -2.20 -11.25 2.80
CA PHE A 274 -1.34 -11.87 3.80
C PHE A 274 -1.55 -13.38 3.79
N LYS A 275 -0.50 -14.16 3.58
CA LYS A 275 -0.56 -15.63 3.55
C LYS A 275 -0.95 -16.16 4.93
N GLN A 276 -1.84 -17.13 4.97
CA GLN A 276 -2.35 -17.80 6.16
C GLN A 276 -2.04 -19.30 6.11
N GLU A 277 -2.21 -19.97 7.24
CA GLU A 277 -2.05 -21.42 7.31
C GLU A 277 -3.13 -22.17 6.51
N PRO A 278 -2.76 -23.25 5.80
CA PRO A 278 -3.69 -24.00 4.97
C PRO A 278 -4.71 -24.77 5.81
N LYS A 279 -5.92 -24.94 5.27
CA LYS A 279 -7.03 -25.67 5.90
C LYS A 279 -7.73 -26.57 4.91
N ASN A 280 -8.19 -27.74 5.37
CA ASN A 280 -8.95 -28.67 4.55
C ASN A 280 -10.37 -28.14 4.32
N THR A 281 -10.88 -28.22 3.08
CA THR A 281 -12.19 -27.68 2.70
C THR A 281 -13.04 -28.72 1.95
N VAL A 282 -14.36 -28.68 2.16
CA VAL A 282 -15.33 -29.49 1.43
C VAL A 282 -16.00 -28.64 0.36
N ILE A 283 -16.07 -29.17 -0.87
CA ILE A 283 -16.65 -28.48 -2.02
C ILE A 283 -17.93 -29.19 -2.44
N ARG A 284 -19.03 -28.42 -2.50
CA ARG A 284 -20.28 -28.85 -3.11
C ARG A 284 -20.43 -28.17 -4.47
N ASN A 285 -20.52 -28.96 -5.53
CA ASN A 285 -20.82 -28.45 -6.86
C ASN A 285 -22.27 -28.79 -7.24
N THR A 286 -23.06 -27.79 -7.59
CA THR A 286 -24.42 -27.98 -8.07
C THR A 286 -24.52 -27.35 -9.45
N THR A 287 -24.82 -28.17 -10.45
CA THR A 287 -25.04 -27.72 -11.83
C THR A 287 -26.50 -27.94 -12.20
N GLY A 288 -27.04 -27.08 -13.07
CA GLY A 288 -28.41 -27.23 -13.58
C GLY A 288 -28.63 -28.49 -14.42
N VAL A 289 -27.55 -29.07 -14.97
CA VAL A 289 -27.60 -30.21 -15.89
C VAL A 289 -27.28 -31.54 -15.18
N ASN A 290 -26.19 -31.59 -14.40
CA ASN A 290 -25.70 -32.84 -13.81
C ASN A 290 -26.05 -32.99 -12.31
N GLY A 291 -26.95 -32.14 -11.79
CA GLY A 291 -27.37 -32.18 -10.39
C GLY A 291 -26.27 -31.76 -9.40
N THR A 292 -26.32 -32.31 -8.18
CA THR A 292 -25.38 -31.98 -7.09
C THR A 292 -24.36 -33.10 -6.89
N SER A 293 -23.10 -32.71 -6.77
CA SER A 293 -21.96 -33.60 -6.51
C SER A 293 -21.07 -33.00 -5.43
N TRP A 294 -20.41 -33.88 -4.66
CA TRP A 294 -19.58 -33.49 -3.52
C TRP A 294 -18.14 -33.93 -3.75
N HIS A 295 -17.19 -33.08 -3.37
CA HIS A 295 -15.77 -33.31 -3.53
C HIS A 295 -15.04 -32.82 -2.27
N ILE A 296 -13.95 -33.50 -1.90
CA ILE A 296 -13.03 -33.05 -0.85
C ILE A 296 -11.74 -32.60 -1.53
N ARG A 297 -11.22 -31.44 -1.11
CA ARG A 297 -9.99 -30.89 -1.69
C ARG A 297 -9.24 -30.08 -0.64
N ASN A 298 -7.91 -30.24 -0.64
CA ASN A 298 -7.03 -29.40 0.15
C ASN A 298 -6.78 -28.08 -0.58
N ILE A 299 -6.83 -26.97 0.15
CA ILE A 299 -6.54 -25.64 -0.38
C ILE A 299 -5.33 -25.12 0.38
N ASP A 300 -4.17 -25.19 -0.27
CA ASP A 300 -2.89 -24.82 0.36
C ASP A 300 -2.68 -23.30 0.42
N ASN A 301 -3.41 -22.56 -0.42
CA ASN A 301 -3.24 -21.12 -0.61
C ASN A 301 -4.41 -20.38 0.04
N ILE A 302 -4.27 -20.04 1.31
CA ILE A 302 -5.24 -19.22 2.05
C ILE A 302 -4.59 -17.87 2.31
N TYR A 303 -5.32 -16.80 2.03
CA TYR A 303 -4.86 -15.44 2.20
C TYR A 303 -5.94 -14.59 2.86
N ALA A 304 -5.53 -13.78 3.83
CA ALA A 304 -6.34 -12.70 4.35
C ALA A 304 -6.17 -11.47 3.45
N VAL A 305 -7.26 -10.92 2.95
CA VAL A 305 -7.30 -9.67 2.17
C VAL A 305 -7.55 -8.53 3.13
N GLY A 306 -6.65 -7.56 3.14
CA GLY A 306 -6.79 -6.35 3.96
C GLY A 306 -7.80 -5.37 3.40
N GLN A 307 -7.70 -4.12 3.86
CA GLN A 307 -8.58 -3.03 3.46
C GLN A 307 -8.52 -2.79 1.94
N GLN A 308 -9.69 -2.64 1.33
CA GLN A 308 -9.80 -2.32 -0.08
C GLN A 308 -9.54 -0.83 -0.32
N LEU A 309 -8.73 -0.55 -1.34
CA LEU A 309 -8.56 0.77 -1.93
C LEU A 309 -9.28 0.78 -3.28
N PRO A 310 -10.48 1.40 -3.37
CA PRO A 310 -11.23 1.48 -4.61
C PRO A 310 -10.44 2.22 -5.69
N SER A 311 -10.41 1.64 -6.88
CA SER A 311 -9.83 2.24 -8.09
C SER A 311 -10.90 2.85 -9.00
N MET A 312 -12.18 2.57 -8.72
CA MET A 312 -13.34 3.09 -9.44
C MET A 312 -14.32 3.75 -8.46
N GLU A 313 -14.99 4.79 -8.93
CA GLU A 313 -16.09 5.42 -8.20
C GLU A 313 -17.31 4.50 -8.19
N ILE A 314 -17.95 4.38 -7.03
CA ILE A 314 -19.19 3.59 -6.87
C ILE A 314 -20.36 4.53 -7.19
N PRO A 315 -21.24 4.18 -8.16
CA PRO A 315 -22.38 5.02 -8.50
C PRO A 315 -23.29 5.27 -7.29
N GLY A 316 -23.81 6.50 -7.20
CA GLY A 316 -24.84 6.87 -6.24
C GLY A 316 -26.21 6.21 -6.52
N PRO A 317 -27.13 6.28 -5.56
CA PRO A 317 -28.48 5.69 -5.66
C PRO A 317 -29.40 6.38 -6.67
#